data_AF-A0A524IRH4-F1
#
_entry.id   AF-A0A524IRH4-F1
#
_cell.length_a   1.000
_cell.length_b   1.000
_cell.length_c   1.000
_cell.angle_alpha   90.00
_cell.angle_beta   90.00
_cell.angle_gamma   90.00
#
_symmetry.space_group_name_H-M   'P 1'
#
loop_
_entity.id
_entity.type
_entity.pdbx_description
1 polymer ?
#
loop_
_entity_poly.entity_id
_entity_poly.type
_entity_poly.pdbx_seq_one_letter_code
_entity_poly.pdbx_strand_id
1 'polypeptide(L)'
;MEARRDDEAAISHSNELSAPFCLCWAVGTVGKHQPTIESFSLITIASDAVMKPIHHRMPVILTTTQYSEWLDTSLLETEQLGILFRPFPPEEMEAFPVSVMVNKRRHDQPECMIPIQ
;
A
#
# COMPACT_ATOMS: atom_id res chain seq x y z
N MET A 1 20.38 -7.56 -10.54
CA MET A 1 21.14 -6.95 -9.43
C MET A 1 20.41 -7.38 -8.17
N GLU A 2 20.97 -8.31 -7.40
CA GLU A 2 20.30 -8.88 -6.22
C GLU A 2 20.40 -7.90 -5.05
N ALA A 3 19.26 -7.46 -4.51
CA ALA A 3 19.20 -6.65 -3.29
C ALA A 3 19.85 -7.42 -2.13
N ARG A 4 20.74 -6.78 -1.37
CA ARG A 4 21.37 -7.42 -0.21
C ARG A 4 20.34 -7.53 0.91
N ARG A 5 20.51 -8.52 1.78
CA ARG A 5 19.59 -8.85 2.90
C ARG A 5 19.31 -7.71 3.90
N ASP A 6 20.10 -6.63 3.86
CA ASP A 6 20.02 -5.49 4.77
C ASP A 6 19.58 -4.19 4.07
N ASP A 7 19.25 -4.25 2.77
CA ASP A 7 18.77 -3.10 2.01
C ASP A 7 17.24 -3.00 2.14
N GLU A 8 16.72 -1.86 2.57
CA GLU A 8 15.29 -1.58 2.54
C GLU A 8 14.85 -1.40 1.08
N ALA A 9 13.63 -1.79 0.73
CA ALA A 9 13.13 -1.67 -0.63
C ALA A 9 11.96 -0.67 -0.69
N ALA A 10 12.01 0.23 -1.67
CA ALA A 10 10.86 1.02 -2.07
C ALA A 10 10.23 0.39 -3.31
N ILE A 11 8.91 0.52 -3.42
CA ILE A 11 8.12 0.03 -4.55
C ILE A 11 7.33 1.21 -5.11
N SER A 12 7.46 1.44 -6.40
CA SER A 12 6.73 2.49 -7.10
C SER A 12 6.00 1.96 -8.33
N HIS A 13 4.98 2.69 -8.75
CA HIS A 13 4.39 2.52 -10.05
C HIS A 13 5.32 3.11 -11.11
N SER A 14 5.61 2.34 -12.16
CA SER A 14 6.56 2.68 -13.22
C SER A 14 6.23 3.97 -13.98
N ASN A 15 4.95 4.37 -14.03
CA ASN A 15 4.49 5.52 -14.83
C ASN A 15 3.96 6.71 -14.03
N GLU A 16 3.81 6.63 -12.70
CA GLU A 16 3.34 7.76 -11.86
C GLU A 16 3.86 7.65 -10.42
N LEU A 17 4.18 8.79 -9.78
CA LEU A 17 4.52 8.87 -8.35
C LEU A 17 3.34 8.58 -7.40
N SER A 18 2.15 8.32 -7.94
CA SER A 18 0.89 8.30 -7.19
C SER A 18 -0.01 7.14 -7.65
N ALA A 19 0.36 5.90 -7.32
CA ALA A 19 -0.61 4.81 -7.29
C ALA A 19 -1.25 4.77 -5.90
N PRO A 20 -2.55 5.10 -5.73
CA PRO A 20 -3.16 5.07 -4.43
C PRO A 20 -3.41 3.64 -3.96
N PHE A 21 -3.28 3.48 -2.64
CA PHE A 21 -3.60 2.25 -1.94
C PHE A 21 -5.09 2.20 -1.60
N CYS A 22 -5.61 1.00 -1.45
CA CYS A 22 -6.96 0.76 -0.95
C CYS A 22 -7.03 1.05 0.56
N LEU A 23 -7.90 2.00 0.94
CA LEU A 23 -8.12 2.46 2.31
C LEU A 23 -9.50 2.03 2.81
N CYS A 24 -9.55 1.26 3.89
CA CYS A 24 -10.79 0.96 4.61
C CYS A 24 -10.95 1.92 5.79
N TRP A 25 -12.09 2.62 5.88
CA TRP A 25 -12.37 3.58 6.94
C TRP A 25 -13.23 2.98 8.05
N ALA A 26 -12.93 3.33 9.30
CA ALA A 26 -13.74 2.96 10.47
C ALA A 26 -13.84 4.13 11.45
N VAL A 27 -15.06 4.38 11.93
CA VAL A 27 -15.35 5.35 13.00
C VAL A 27 -15.58 4.59 14.30
N GLY A 28 -14.87 4.96 15.36
CA GLY A 28 -15.02 4.35 16.68
C GLY A 28 -15.07 5.37 17.80
N THR A 29 -15.72 5.01 18.91
CA THR A 29 -15.65 5.78 20.17
C THR A 29 -14.74 5.05 21.15
N VAL A 30 -13.73 5.74 21.68
CA VAL A 30 -12.82 5.16 22.67
C VAL A 30 -13.40 5.39 24.08
N GLY A 31 -14.35 4.57 24.48
CA GLY A 31 -14.99 4.69 25.80
C GLY A 31 -16.11 5.74 25.87
N LYS A 32 -16.87 5.72 26.98
CA LYS A 32 -18.22 6.33 27.06
C LYS A 32 -18.28 7.86 26.99
N HIS A 33 -17.14 8.56 27.07
CA HIS A 33 -17.07 10.04 27.11
C HIS A 33 -15.91 10.63 26.29
N GLN A 34 -15.25 9.85 25.43
CA GLN A 34 -14.18 10.37 24.59
C GLN A 34 -14.72 10.86 23.25
N PRO A 35 -14.01 11.81 22.60
CA PRO A 35 -14.31 12.17 21.23
C PRO A 35 -14.26 10.95 20.31
N THR A 36 -15.13 10.96 19.31
CA THR A 36 -15.08 10.01 18.19
C THR A 36 -13.73 10.11 17.50
N ILE A 37 -13.10 8.96 17.27
CA ILE A 37 -11.87 8.87 16.48
C ILE A 37 -12.23 8.34 15.10
N GLU A 38 -11.92 9.16 14.10
CA GLU A 38 -11.95 8.79 12.70
C GLU A 38 -10.61 8.14 12.33
N SER A 39 -10.66 6.91 11.86
CA SER A 39 -9.47 6.11 11.57
C SER A 39 -9.63 5.34 10.28
N PHE A 40 -8.52 4.89 9.72
CA PHE A 40 -8.52 4.03 8.55
C PHE A 40 -7.45 2.93 8.69
N SER A 41 -7.59 1.90 7.86
CA SER A 41 -6.65 0.80 7.73
C SER A 41 -6.41 0.51 6.24
N LEU A 42 -5.21 0.03 5.93
CA LEU A 42 -4.89 -0.46 4.59
C LEU A 42 -5.30 -1.92 4.47
N ILE A 43 -6.01 -2.26 3.38
CA ILE A 43 -6.31 -3.66 3.05
C ILE A 43 -5.08 -4.27 2.40
N THR A 44 -4.71 -5.48 2.85
CA THR A 44 -3.57 -6.23 2.32
C THR A 44 -3.97 -7.61 1.84
N ILE A 45 -3.33 -8.07 0.76
CA ILE A 45 -3.46 -9.40 0.17
C ILE A 45 -2.11 -10.12 0.17
N ALA A 46 -2.09 -11.40 -0.25
CA ALA A 46 -0.84 -12.15 -0.44
C ALA A 46 0.04 -11.49 -1.51
N SER A 47 1.35 -11.51 -1.32
CA SER A 47 2.30 -10.95 -2.30
C SER A 47 2.39 -11.76 -3.58
N ASP A 48 2.67 -11.05 -4.67
CA ASP A 48 2.95 -11.60 -6.00
C ASP A 48 4.46 -11.89 -6.19
N ALA A 49 4.88 -12.23 -7.40
CA ALA A 49 6.28 -12.53 -7.71
C ALA A 49 7.23 -11.34 -7.47
N VAL A 50 6.76 -10.11 -7.62
CA VAL A 50 7.57 -8.88 -7.44
C VAL A 50 7.74 -8.56 -5.95
N MET A 51 6.68 -8.67 -5.15
CA MET A 51 6.70 -8.33 -3.73
C MET A 51 7.23 -9.47 -2.84
N LYS A 52 7.10 -10.74 -3.26
CA LYS A 52 7.48 -11.91 -2.45
C LYS A 52 8.94 -11.93 -1.96
N PRO A 53 9.95 -11.46 -2.72
CA PRO A 53 11.31 -11.31 -2.22
C PRO A 53 11.46 -10.28 -1.09
N ILE A 54 10.56 -9.29 -1.01
CA ILE A 54 10.58 -8.19 -0.03
C ILE A 54 9.72 -8.55 1.18
N HIS A 55 8.46 -8.95 0.95
CA HIS A 55 7.51 -9.28 2.02
C HIS A 55 6.40 -10.24 1.55
N HIS A 56 5.78 -10.96 2.48
CA HIS A 56 4.74 -11.97 2.19
C HIS A 56 3.33 -11.40 1.98
N ARG A 57 3.16 -10.10 2.18
CA ARG A 57 1.90 -9.36 1.95
C ARG A 57 2.17 -8.12 1.13
N MET A 58 1.18 -7.72 0.33
CA MET A 58 1.16 -6.46 -0.40
C MET A 58 -0.15 -5.71 -0.10
N PRO A 59 -0.16 -4.37 -0.14
CA PRO A 59 -1.42 -3.63 -0.12
C PRO A 59 -2.23 -3.92 -1.38
N VAL A 60 -3.55 -3.82 -1.28
CA VAL A 60 -4.40 -3.71 -2.48
C VAL A 60 -4.16 -2.33 -3.09
N ILE A 61 -3.80 -2.29 -4.37
CA ILE A 61 -3.57 -1.05 -5.13
C ILE A 61 -4.68 -0.99 -6.18
N LEU A 62 -5.41 0.13 -6.22
CA LEU A 62 -6.53 0.32 -7.15
C LEU A 62 -6.07 1.13 -8.35
N THR A 63 -6.54 0.76 -9.54
CA THR A 63 -6.43 1.62 -10.72
C THR A 63 -7.44 2.76 -10.63
N THR A 64 -7.20 3.84 -11.36
CA THR A 64 -8.12 5.00 -11.41
C THR A 64 -9.54 4.62 -11.84
N THR A 65 -9.68 3.60 -12.68
CA THR A 65 -10.97 3.05 -13.13
C THR A 65 -11.75 2.36 -12.02
N GLN A 66 -11.08 1.86 -10.98
CA GLN A 66 -11.69 1.11 -9.87
C GLN A 66 -12.16 2.01 -8.72
N TYR A 67 -11.82 3.30 -8.70
CA TYR A 67 -12.16 4.18 -7.56
C TYR A 67 -13.66 4.34 -7.36
N SER A 68 -14.42 4.45 -8.46
CA SER A 68 -15.88 4.61 -8.40
C SER A 68 -16.55 3.40 -7.75
N GLU A 69 -16.11 2.20 -8.10
CA GLU A 69 -16.57 0.94 -7.50
C GLU A 69 -16.14 0.84 -6.03
N TRP A 70 -14.90 1.21 -5.69
CA TRP A 70 -14.43 1.19 -4.30
C TRP A 70 -15.20 2.15 -3.37
N LEU A 71 -15.56 3.33 -3.87
CA LEU A 71 -16.24 4.37 -3.08
C LEU A 71 -17.77 4.22 -3.06
N ASP A 72 -18.32 3.26 -3.81
CA ASP A 72 -19.76 3.00 -3.83
C ASP A 72 -20.19 2.22 -2.59
N THR A 73 -20.78 2.93 -1.63
CA THR A 73 -21.28 2.36 -0.37
C THR A 73 -22.55 1.53 -0.53
N SER A 74 -23.15 1.49 -1.73
CA SER A 74 -24.30 0.63 -2.03
C SER A 74 -23.90 -0.80 -2.38
N LEU A 75 -22.61 -1.04 -2.68
CA LEU A 75 -22.05 -2.38 -2.87
C LEU A 75 -21.90 -3.06 -1.50
N LEU A 76 -22.89 -3.88 -1.14
CA LEU A 76 -22.95 -4.54 0.17
C LEU A 76 -22.49 -6.00 0.16
N GLU A 77 -22.39 -6.62 -1.02
CA GLU A 77 -22.04 -8.03 -1.13
C GLU A 77 -20.52 -8.21 -1.18
N THR A 78 -19.98 -8.93 -0.18
CA THR A 78 -18.54 -9.15 -0.03
C THR A 78 -17.92 -9.84 -1.26
N GLU A 79 -18.70 -10.64 -1.99
CA GLU A 79 -18.26 -11.29 -3.23
C GLU A 79 -17.94 -10.30 -4.35
N GLN A 80 -18.67 -9.18 -4.44
CA GLN A 80 -18.44 -8.15 -5.45
C GLN A 80 -17.13 -7.40 -5.18
N LEU A 81 -16.85 -7.09 -3.91
CA LEU A 81 -15.60 -6.45 -3.49
C LEU A 81 -14.36 -7.33 -3.74
N GLY A 82 -14.52 -8.65 -3.77
CA GLY A 82 -13.42 -9.58 -4.05
C GLY A 82 -12.74 -9.36 -5.41
N ILE A 83 -13.42 -8.74 -6.38
CA ILE A 83 -12.86 -8.38 -7.68
C ILE A 83 -11.76 -7.32 -7.54
N LEU A 84 -11.89 -6.42 -6.55
CA LEU A 84 -10.94 -5.35 -6.28
C LEU A 84 -9.70 -5.84 -5.52
N PHE A 85 -9.77 -7.00 -4.86
CA PHE A 85 -8.68 -7.53 -4.02
C PHE A 85 -7.73 -8.44 -4.80
N ARG A 86 -7.22 -7.94 -5.93
CA ARG A 86 -6.23 -8.65 -6.76
C ARG A 86 -4.86 -7.96 -6.73
N PRO A 87 -3.76 -8.71 -6.91
CA PRO A 87 -2.45 -8.11 -7.10
C PRO A 87 -2.47 -7.12 -8.26
N PHE A 88 -1.80 -5.99 -8.07
CA PHE A 88 -1.59 -4.99 -9.11
C PHE A 88 -0.70 -5.58 -10.22
N PRO A 89 -0.85 -5.17 -11.49
CA PRO A 89 -0.02 -5.66 -12.59
C PRO A 89 1.48 -5.56 -12.28
N PRO A 90 2.21 -6.69 -12.14
CA PRO A 90 3.61 -6.67 -11.75
C PRO A 90 4.51 -5.92 -12.72
N GLU A 91 4.16 -5.93 -14.01
CA GLU A 91 4.85 -5.21 -15.09
C GLU A 91 4.76 -3.68 -14.96
N GLU A 92 3.79 -3.18 -14.19
CA GLU A 92 3.63 -1.76 -13.92
C GLU A 92 4.31 -1.34 -12.61
N MET A 93 4.93 -2.28 -11.90
CA MET A 93 5.62 -2.06 -10.63
C MET A 93 7.13 -2.18 -10.79
N GLU A 94 7.85 -1.30 -10.11
CA GLU A 94 9.30 -1.37 -9.97
C GLU A 94 9.68 -1.37 -8.49
N ALA A 95 10.62 -2.24 -8.12
CA ALA A 95 11.20 -2.28 -6.79
C ALA A 95 12.70 -1.98 -6.88
N PHE A 96 13.16 -1.09 -6.01
CA PHE A 96 14.56 -0.69 -5.94
C PHE A 96 15.01 -0.53 -4.48
N PRO A 97 16.29 -0.81 -4.18
CA PRO A 97 16.83 -0.64 -2.85
C PRO A 97 16.92 0.86 -2.49
N VAL A 98 16.63 1.19 -1.25
CA VAL A 98 16.72 2.52 -0.66
C VAL A 98 17.50 2.48 0.65
N SER A 99 17.88 3.66 1.14
CA SER A 99 18.62 3.79 2.39
C SER A 99 17.78 3.34 3.59
N VAL A 100 18.43 2.62 4.52
CA VAL A 100 17.86 2.27 5.85
C VAL A 100 17.43 3.49 6.69
N MET A 101 17.78 4.70 6.25
CA MET A 101 17.29 5.94 6.84
C MET A 101 15.75 6.04 6.82
N VAL A 102 15.08 5.37 5.88
CA VAL A 102 13.60 5.27 5.82
C VAL A 102 12.99 4.68 7.10
N ASN A 103 13.73 3.83 7.83
CA ASN A 103 13.27 3.24 9.08
C ASN A 103 13.25 4.24 10.26
N LYS A 104 13.95 5.37 10.12
CA LYS A 104 14.02 6.38 11.18
C LYS A 104 12.81 7.29 11.07
N ARG A 105 11.76 7.02 11.85
CA ARG A 105 10.51 7.83 11.90
C ARG A 105 10.67 9.35 12.02
N ARG A 106 11.80 9.85 12.56
CA ARG A 106 12.07 11.30 12.66
C ARG A 106 12.79 11.87 11.43
N HIS A 107 13.13 11.02 10.46
CA HIS A 107 13.87 11.36 9.26
C HIS A 107 12.91 11.28 8.06
N ASP A 108 12.25 12.41 7.83
CA ASP A 108 11.30 12.60 6.73
C ASP A 108 11.95 13.54 5.71
N GLN A 109 12.77 12.96 4.83
CA GLN A 109 13.51 13.69 3.81
C GLN A 109 13.45 12.94 2.46
N PRO A 110 13.56 13.64 1.31
CA PRO A 110 13.44 13.02 -0.01
C PRO A 110 14.38 11.83 -0.25
N GLU A 111 15.56 11.84 0.37
CA GLU A 111 16.57 10.78 0.25
C GLU A 111 16.08 9.41 0.72
N CYS A 112 15.03 9.35 1.53
CA CYS A 112 14.38 8.09 1.92
C CYS A 112 13.80 7.30 0.74
N MET A 113 13.50 7.97 -0.37
CA MET A 113 12.93 7.36 -1.58
C MET A 113 13.92 7.33 -2.75
N ILE A 114 15.15 7.82 -2.56
CA ILE A 114 16.17 7.82 -3.62
C ILE A 114 16.83 6.43 -3.68
N PRO A 115 16.90 5.80 -4.87
CA PRO A 115 17.60 4.54 -5.03
C PRO A 115 19.07 4.62 -4.59
N ILE A 116 19.54 3.61 -3.88
CA ILE A 116 20.96 3.46 -3.52
C ILE A 116 21.69 2.56 -4.54
N GLN A 117 22.99 2.83 -4.76
CA GLN A 117 23.86 2.06 -5.67
C GLN A 117 24.57 0.91 -4.97
#